data_AF-A0A3D1WDH3-F1
#
_entry.id   AF-A0A3D1WDH3-F1
#
_cell.length_a   1.000
_cell.length_b   1.000
_cell.length_c   1.000
_cell.angle_alpha   90.00
_cell.angle_beta   90.00
_cell.angle_gamma   90.00
#
_symmetry.space_group_name_H-M   'P 1'
#
loop_
_entity.id
_entity.type
_entity.pdbx_description
1 polymer ?
#
loop_
_entity_poly.entity_id
_entity_poly.type
_entity_poly.pdbx_seq_one_letter_code
_entity_poly.pdbx_strand_id
1 'polypeptide(L)'
;MRLGGVGGGSTATGLTFERDVDFQSLLRNVPGYEIKPILGKTGDGVYFKGALVARCFKKHSFYKYLAEHGIDWTKLISKKLLPDDALLVIVRETLFIIEVKYQQVAGSVDEKLQTCDFKRKQYLKLVANIGLKVEYVYVLNDWFKAKEYHDVLGYIHSVNCHYVFNKLPLPWLGLPTA
;
A
#
# COMPACT_ATOMS: atom_id res chain seq x y z
N MET A 1 14.95 15.09 -38.91
CA MET A 1 13.55 14.64 -38.79
C MET A 1 13.18 14.57 -37.31
N ARG A 2 12.20 15.39 -36.91
CA ARG A 2 11.50 15.29 -35.61
C ARG A 2 10.30 14.37 -35.78
N LEU A 3 10.01 13.60 -34.73
CA LEU A 3 8.72 13.04 -34.30
C LEU A 3 9.04 12.47 -32.90
N GLY A 4 8.50 12.90 -31.77
CA GLY A 4 7.24 13.59 -31.48
C GLY A 4 6.74 12.95 -30.18
N GLY A 5 6.72 13.69 -29.08
CA GLY A 5 6.33 13.17 -27.76
C GLY A 5 6.61 14.16 -26.65
N VAL A 6 5.89 15.28 -26.66
CA VAL A 6 5.76 16.22 -25.52
C VAL A 6 4.56 15.75 -24.70
N GLY A 7 4.75 15.47 -23.40
CA GLY A 7 3.67 15.17 -22.46
C GLY A 7 4.18 14.34 -21.27
N GLY A 8 4.09 14.78 -20.02
CA GLY A 8 3.43 15.94 -19.47
C GLY A 8 4.12 16.38 -18.18
N GLY A 9 3.76 17.57 -17.71
CA GLY A 9 4.27 18.13 -16.46
C GLY A 9 4.10 17.12 -15.33
N SER A 10 5.21 16.69 -14.74
CA SER A 10 5.22 15.93 -13.50
C SER A 10 4.78 16.88 -12.40
N THR A 11 3.47 16.96 -12.16
CA THR A 11 2.96 17.36 -10.86
C THR A 11 3.61 16.41 -9.86
N ALA A 12 4.43 16.96 -8.96
CA ALA A 12 5.33 16.25 -8.05
C ALA A 12 4.60 15.48 -6.93
N THR A 13 3.44 14.91 -7.21
CA THR A 13 2.51 14.37 -6.20
C THR A 13 2.65 12.85 -6.08
N GLY A 14 3.61 12.41 -5.26
CA GLY A 14 3.74 11.01 -4.87
C GLY A 14 4.94 10.80 -3.95
N LEU A 15 4.93 9.70 -3.19
CA LEU A 15 5.93 9.40 -2.18
C LEU A 15 7.09 8.63 -2.80
N THR A 16 8.31 9.15 -2.71
CA THR A 16 9.54 8.48 -3.19
C THR A 16 10.14 7.61 -2.08
N PHE A 17 10.45 6.37 -2.39
CA PHE A 17 11.03 5.35 -1.53
C PHE A 17 12.44 5.02 -2.04
N GLU A 18 13.46 5.32 -1.22
CA GLU A 18 14.86 5.06 -1.57
C GLU A 18 15.45 3.86 -0.80
N ARG A 19 14.85 3.48 0.35
CA ARG A 19 15.26 2.39 1.27
C ARG A 19 14.01 1.84 1.99
N ASP A 20 14.19 1.05 3.06
CA ASP A 20 13.14 0.69 4.05
C ASP A 20 12.65 1.94 4.81
N VAL A 21 12.00 2.84 4.08
CA VAL A 21 11.32 4.01 4.65
C VAL A 21 9.84 3.68 4.76
N ASP A 22 9.31 3.86 5.97
CA ASP A 22 7.91 3.64 6.32
C ASP A 22 6.99 4.65 5.60
N PHE A 23 5.90 4.18 4.98
CA PHE A 23 4.99 5.00 4.17
C PHE A 23 4.46 6.21 4.95
N GLN A 24 4.12 6.01 6.23
CA GLN A 24 3.57 7.06 7.08
C GLN A 24 4.62 8.15 7.36
N SER A 25 5.90 7.78 7.44
CA SER A 25 6.99 8.74 7.59
C SER A 25 7.14 9.62 6.34
N LEU A 26 7.02 9.03 5.15
CA LEU A 26 6.99 9.81 3.90
C LEU A 26 5.77 10.72 3.81
N LEU A 27 4.59 10.21 4.21
CA LEU A 27 3.34 10.97 4.13
C LEU A 27 3.32 12.19 5.07
N ARG A 28 3.93 12.09 6.26
CA ARG A 28 4.09 13.24 7.18
C ARG A 28 4.88 14.40 6.58
N ASN A 29 5.75 14.14 5.60
CA ASN A 29 6.56 15.16 4.94
C ASN A 29 5.81 15.84 3.79
N VAL A 30 4.61 15.37 3.42
CA VAL A 30 3.80 15.98 2.36
C VAL A 30 3.03 17.17 2.92
N PRO A 31 3.17 18.38 2.36
CA PRO A 31 2.45 19.56 2.82
C PRO A 31 0.93 19.34 2.89
N GLY A 32 0.33 19.75 4.01
CA GLY A 32 -1.10 19.61 4.27
C GLY A 32 -1.52 18.27 4.86
N TYR A 33 -0.62 17.29 4.94
CA TYR A 33 -0.88 16.02 5.63
C TYR A 33 -0.51 16.08 7.11
N GLU A 34 -1.34 15.45 7.94
CA GLU A 34 -1.06 15.18 9.34
C GLU A 34 -1.42 13.73 9.67
N ILE A 35 -0.60 13.07 10.49
CA ILE A 35 -0.92 11.74 11.02
C ILE A 35 -0.96 11.83 12.54
N LYS A 36 -2.11 11.52 13.12
CA LYS A 36 -2.34 11.57 14.57
C LYS A 36 -3.33 10.51 15.04
N PRO A 37 -3.24 10.05 16.31
CA PRO A 37 -4.20 9.10 16.86
C PRO A 37 -5.63 9.62 16.79
N ILE A 38 -6.59 8.72 16.57
CA ILE A 38 -8.02 9.04 16.66
C ILE A 38 -8.51 8.60 18.03
N LEU A 39 -9.11 9.52 18.80
CA LEU A 39 -9.61 9.19 20.15
C LEU A 39 -10.65 8.06 20.10
N GLY A 40 -10.42 7.00 20.89
CA GLY A 40 -11.32 5.85 20.97
C GLY A 40 -11.29 4.92 19.75
N LYS A 41 -10.32 5.07 18.84
CA LYS A 41 -10.17 4.25 17.64
C LYS A 41 -8.72 3.77 17.49
N THR A 42 -8.52 2.51 17.12
CA THR A 42 -7.23 1.87 16.86
C THR A 42 -6.47 2.40 15.63
N GLY A 43 -5.15 2.60 15.72
CA GLY A 43 -4.39 3.08 14.57
C GLY A 43 -4.59 4.57 14.33
N ASP A 44 -3.83 5.11 13.40
CA ASP A 44 -3.67 6.56 13.30
C ASP A 44 -4.52 7.12 12.16
N GLY A 45 -5.15 8.27 12.41
CA GLY A 45 -5.86 9.03 11.41
C GLY A 45 -4.90 9.79 10.53
N VAL A 46 -5.12 9.70 9.22
CA VAL A 46 -4.45 10.48 8.20
C VAL A 46 -5.39 11.61 7.79
N TYR A 47 -4.95 12.83 8.03
CA TYR A 47 -5.71 14.05 7.77
C TYR A 47 -5.06 14.83 6.62
N PHE A 48 -5.87 15.40 5.74
CA PHE A 48 -5.42 16.36 4.73
C PHE A 48 -6.18 17.68 4.92
N LYS A 49 -5.46 18.78 5.17
CA LYS A 49 -6.04 20.11 5.46
C LYS A 49 -7.15 20.03 6.53
N GLY A 50 -6.93 19.22 7.57
CA GLY A 50 -7.86 19.03 8.69
C GLY A 50 -8.96 17.98 8.48
N ALA A 51 -9.21 17.51 7.25
CA ALA A 51 -10.20 16.47 6.97
C ALA A 51 -9.59 15.06 7.11
N LEU A 52 -10.27 14.15 7.79
CA LEU A 52 -9.84 12.75 7.88
C LEU A 52 -10.05 12.06 6.53
N VAL A 53 -8.96 11.62 5.88
CA VAL A 53 -8.99 11.03 4.53
C VAL A 53 -8.67 9.53 4.53
N ALA A 54 -7.90 9.07 5.50
CA ALA A 54 -7.56 7.66 5.65
C ALA A 54 -7.22 7.31 7.10
N ARG A 55 -7.04 6.02 7.36
CA ARG A 55 -6.54 5.48 8.62
C ARG A 55 -5.40 4.50 8.33
N CYS A 56 -4.27 4.67 8.99
CA CYS A 56 -3.12 3.81 8.80
C CYS A 56 -2.92 2.87 10.00
N PHE A 57 -2.48 1.65 9.71
CA PHE A 57 -2.31 0.59 10.67
C PHE A 57 -0.87 0.07 10.63
N LYS A 58 -0.14 0.26 11.74
CA LYS A 58 1.18 -0.36 11.96
C LYS A 58 1.07 -1.69 12.70
N LYS A 59 1.91 -2.67 12.33
CA LYS A 59 2.10 -3.93 13.06
C LYS A 59 0.75 -4.61 13.36
N HIS A 60 0.41 -4.76 14.65
CA HIS A 60 -0.80 -5.45 15.09
C HIS A 60 -2.07 -4.58 15.13
N SER A 61 -1.99 -3.28 14.83
CA SER A 61 -3.15 -2.38 14.90
C SER A 61 -4.24 -2.75 13.90
N PHE A 62 -3.91 -3.31 12.74
CA PHE A 62 -4.95 -3.80 11.81
C PHE A 62 -5.81 -4.89 12.44
N TYR A 63 -5.22 -5.82 13.19
CA TYR A 63 -5.96 -6.87 13.89
C TYR A 63 -6.79 -6.35 15.06
N LYS A 64 -6.32 -5.29 15.73
CA LYS A 64 -7.13 -4.58 16.71
C LYS A 64 -8.33 -3.88 16.06
N TYR A 65 -8.14 -3.30 14.86
CA TYR A 65 -9.23 -2.73 14.07
C TYR A 65 -10.28 -3.78 13.67
N LEU A 66 -9.85 -4.98 13.28
CA LEU A 66 -10.78 -6.10 13.04
C LEU A 66 -11.59 -6.43 14.31
N ALA A 67 -10.93 -6.52 15.47
CA ALA A 67 -11.60 -6.77 16.74
C ALA A 67 -12.59 -5.65 17.12
N GLU A 68 -12.28 -4.38 16.83
CA GLU A 68 -13.23 -3.25 17.00
C GLU A 68 -14.51 -3.41 16.18
N HIS A 69 -14.45 -4.17 15.08
CA HIS A 69 -15.61 -4.47 14.22
C HIS A 69 -16.19 -5.87 14.50
N GLY A 70 -15.85 -6.48 15.64
CA GLY A 70 -16.34 -7.81 16.03
C GLY A 70 -15.79 -8.96 15.18
N ILE A 71 -14.71 -8.74 14.43
CA ILE A 71 -14.10 -9.76 13.57
C ILE A 71 -13.03 -10.52 14.34
N ASP A 72 -13.28 -11.82 14.56
CA ASP A 72 -12.28 -12.77 15.03
C ASP A 72 -11.51 -13.37 13.85
N TRP A 73 -10.32 -12.81 13.59
CA TRP A 73 -9.46 -13.22 12.48
C TRP A 73 -9.06 -14.71 12.53
N THR A 74 -9.01 -15.32 13.73
CA THR A 74 -8.58 -16.72 13.90
C THR A 74 -9.53 -17.72 13.26
N LYS A 75 -10.79 -17.31 13.08
CA LYS A 75 -11.83 -18.09 12.39
C LYS A 75 -11.78 -17.97 10.87
N LEU A 76 -11.05 -16.98 10.35
CA LEU A 76 -11.02 -16.63 8.93
C LEU A 76 -9.73 -17.08 8.23
N ILE A 77 -8.60 -16.97 8.91
CA ILE A 77 -7.28 -17.36 8.38
C ILE A 77 -6.45 -18.06 9.45
N SER A 78 -5.55 -18.95 9.02
CA SER A 78 -4.75 -19.78 9.92
C SER A 78 -3.48 -19.11 10.46
N LYS A 79 -3.07 -17.97 9.90
CA LYS A 79 -1.85 -17.25 10.31
C LYS A 79 -1.97 -15.75 10.07
N LYS A 80 -1.49 -14.94 11.03
CA LYS A 80 -1.41 -13.49 10.86
C LYS A 80 -0.45 -13.11 9.73
N LEU A 81 -0.89 -12.14 8.93
CA LEU A 81 -0.12 -11.46 7.90
C LEU A 81 0.12 -10.03 8.37
N LEU A 82 1.38 -9.66 8.57
CA LEU A 82 1.77 -8.31 8.96
C LEU A 82 2.33 -7.63 7.72
N PRO A 83 1.63 -6.64 7.14
CA PRO A 83 2.16 -5.88 6.03
C PRO A 83 3.16 -4.84 6.54
N ASP A 84 3.98 -4.30 5.66
CA ASP A 84 4.86 -3.18 5.99
C ASP A 84 4.00 -1.96 6.38
N ASP A 85 3.02 -1.64 5.53
CA ASP A 85 2.00 -0.63 5.81
C ASP A 85 0.60 -1.09 5.34
N ALA A 86 -0.42 -0.70 6.09
CA ALA A 86 -1.82 -0.85 5.71
C ALA A 86 -2.54 0.48 5.85
N LEU A 87 -3.25 0.89 4.80
CA LEU A 87 -3.93 2.18 4.70
C LEU A 87 -5.39 1.96 4.28
N LEU A 88 -6.33 2.25 5.17
CA LEU A 88 -7.74 2.30 4.85
C LEU A 88 -8.11 3.70 4.34
N VAL A 89 -8.37 3.81 3.05
CA VAL A 89 -8.81 5.07 2.42
C VAL A 89 -10.32 5.16 2.50
N ILE A 90 -10.81 6.12 3.29
CA ILE A 90 -12.21 6.17 3.72
C ILE A 90 -13.14 6.40 2.54
N VAL A 91 -12.81 7.36 1.67
CA VAL A 91 -13.64 7.73 0.51
C VAL A 91 -13.77 6.62 -0.54
N ARG A 92 -12.90 5.61 -0.49
CA ARG A 92 -12.91 4.47 -1.41
C ARG A 92 -13.39 3.17 -0.77
N GLU A 93 -13.60 3.16 0.55
CA GLU A 93 -13.88 1.92 1.31
C GLU A 93 -12.86 0.82 0.98
N THR A 94 -11.59 1.21 0.79
CA THR A 94 -10.54 0.34 0.26
C THR A 94 -9.36 0.29 1.22
N LEU A 95 -9.00 -0.92 1.61
CA LEU A 95 -7.78 -1.23 2.35
C LEU A 95 -6.63 -1.46 1.35
N PHE A 96 -5.67 -0.55 1.34
CA PHE A 96 -4.42 -0.72 0.63
C PHE A 96 -3.41 -1.43 1.52
N ILE A 97 -2.90 -2.55 1.03
CA ILE A 97 -1.74 -3.24 1.58
C ILE A 97 -0.52 -2.81 0.78
N ILE A 98 0.39 -2.09 1.42
CA ILE A 98 1.57 -1.52 0.80
C ILE A 98 2.77 -2.31 1.30
N GLU A 99 3.50 -2.93 0.37
CA GLU A 99 4.76 -3.61 0.70
C GLU A 99 5.91 -3.05 -0.11
N VAL A 100 6.96 -2.63 0.60
CA VAL A 100 8.16 -2.11 -0.02
C VAL A 100 9.10 -3.30 -0.28
N LYS A 101 9.70 -3.34 -1.46
CA LYS A 101 10.71 -4.34 -1.81
C LYS A 101 11.91 -3.62 -2.39
N TYR A 102 12.99 -3.69 -1.64
CA TYR A 102 14.28 -3.10 -1.99
C TYR A 102 15.31 -4.22 -2.14
N GLN A 103 16.06 -4.19 -3.25
CA GLN A 103 17.07 -5.19 -3.55
C GLN A 103 18.32 -4.54 -4.16
N GLN A 104 19.51 -4.98 -3.75
CA GLN A 104 20.80 -4.48 -4.26
C GLN A 104 21.73 -5.59 -4.77
N VAL A 105 21.48 -6.83 -4.36
CA VAL A 105 22.23 -8.02 -4.77
C VAL A 105 21.24 -9.15 -5.02
N ALA A 106 21.60 -10.12 -5.86
CA ALA A 106 20.75 -11.30 -6.07
C ALA A 106 20.48 -12.03 -4.73
N GLY A 107 19.24 -12.44 -4.49
CA GLY A 107 18.86 -13.04 -3.21
C GLY A 107 17.40 -13.48 -3.13
N SER A 108 16.99 -13.99 -1.95
CA SER A 108 15.70 -14.65 -1.70
C SER A 108 14.43 -13.78 -1.81
N VAL A 109 14.54 -12.54 -2.29
CA VAL A 109 13.39 -11.63 -2.47
C VAL A 109 12.63 -11.98 -3.75
N ASP A 110 13.30 -12.57 -4.71
CA ASP A 110 12.81 -12.78 -6.07
C ASP A 110 11.59 -13.73 -6.11
N GLU A 111 11.59 -14.78 -5.28
CA GLU A 111 10.44 -15.70 -5.16
C GLU A 111 9.23 -15.06 -4.46
N LYS A 112 9.45 -14.05 -3.61
CA LYS A 112 8.39 -13.51 -2.74
C LYS A 112 7.39 -12.63 -3.49
N LEU A 113 7.75 -12.10 -4.65
CA LEU A 113 6.87 -11.27 -5.49
C LEU A 113 5.61 -12.03 -5.94
N GLN A 114 5.70 -13.35 -6.08
CA GLN A 114 4.59 -14.22 -6.46
C GLN A 114 3.55 -14.39 -5.35
N THR A 115 3.88 -14.07 -4.09
CA THR A 115 3.00 -14.33 -2.94
C THR A 115 1.88 -13.30 -2.76
N CYS A 116 1.88 -12.23 -3.56
CA CYS A 116 0.91 -11.14 -3.43
C CYS A 116 -0.54 -11.61 -3.58
N ASP A 117 -0.84 -12.51 -4.52
CA ASP A 117 -2.20 -13.02 -4.75
C ASP A 117 -2.74 -13.73 -3.49
N PHE A 118 -1.93 -14.63 -2.92
CA PHE A 118 -2.30 -15.33 -1.70
C PHE A 118 -2.55 -14.36 -0.54
N LYS A 119 -1.64 -13.39 -0.34
CA LYS A 119 -1.76 -12.38 0.72
C LYS A 119 -3.01 -11.52 0.52
N ARG A 120 -3.24 -10.98 -0.67
CA ARG A 120 -4.43 -10.16 -0.99
C ARG A 120 -5.71 -10.93 -0.71
N LYS A 121 -5.79 -12.19 -1.14
CA LYS A 121 -6.95 -13.06 -0.86
C LYS A 121 -7.18 -13.27 0.64
N GLN A 122 -6.13 -13.38 1.45
CA GLN A 122 -6.30 -13.49 2.91
C GLN A 122 -6.79 -12.18 3.53
N TYR A 123 -6.25 -11.03 3.13
CA TYR A 123 -6.76 -9.74 3.59
C TYR A 123 -8.22 -9.52 3.18
N LEU A 124 -8.59 -9.94 1.96
CA LEU A 124 -9.97 -9.87 1.50
C LEU A 124 -10.92 -10.68 2.39
N LYS A 125 -10.54 -11.91 2.78
CA LYS A 125 -11.31 -12.70 3.75
C LYS A 125 -11.49 -11.97 5.09
N LEU A 126 -10.43 -11.30 5.57
CA LEU A 126 -10.46 -10.60 6.85
C LEU A 126 -11.44 -9.42 6.87
N VAL A 127 -11.66 -8.76 5.73
CA VAL A 127 -12.49 -7.55 5.66
C VAL A 127 -13.81 -7.74 4.93
N ALA A 128 -14.08 -8.92 4.38
CA ALA A 128 -15.30 -9.22 3.62
C ALA A 128 -16.58 -8.88 4.40
N ASN A 129 -16.62 -9.19 5.71
CA ASN A 129 -17.80 -8.96 6.56
C ASN A 129 -18.11 -7.48 6.82
N ILE A 130 -17.15 -6.59 6.58
CA ILE A 130 -17.30 -5.13 6.75
C ILE A 130 -17.31 -4.40 5.40
N GLY A 131 -17.45 -5.15 4.29
CA GLY A 131 -17.67 -4.60 2.96
C GLY A 131 -16.48 -3.88 2.32
N LEU A 132 -15.28 -3.97 2.91
CA LEU A 132 -14.11 -3.26 2.36
C LEU A 132 -13.52 -3.99 1.15
N LYS A 133 -13.05 -3.21 0.19
CA LYS A 133 -12.19 -3.68 -0.90
C LYS A 133 -10.75 -3.81 -0.41
N VAL A 134 -9.96 -4.64 -1.10
CA VAL A 134 -8.53 -4.79 -0.80
C VAL A 134 -7.73 -4.61 -2.07
N GLU A 135 -6.81 -3.66 -2.03
CA GLU A 135 -5.80 -3.46 -3.06
C GLU A 135 -4.43 -3.80 -2.47
N TYR A 136 -3.62 -4.55 -3.22
CA TYR A 136 -2.28 -4.93 -2.80
C TYR A 136 -1.26 -4.33 -3.76
N VAL A 137 -0.34 -3.52 -3.25
CA VAL A 137 0.66 -2.82 -4.05
C VAL A 137 2.06 -3.06 -3.54
N TYR A 138 2.96 -3.41 -4.47
CA TYR A 138 4.39 -3.36 -4.23
C TYR A 138 4.96 -1.99 -4.59
N VAL A 139 5.84 -1.47 -3.74
CA VAL A 139 6.76 -0.40 -4.12
C VAL A 139 8.13 -1.05 -4.35
N LEU A 140 8.52 -1.16 -5.61
CA LEU A 140 9.74 -1.83 -6.05
C LEU A 140 10.84 -0.80 -6.32
N ASN A 141 12.10 -1.12 -6.02
CA ASN A 141 13.22 -0.32 -6.51
C ASN A 141 13.64 -0.71 -7.94
N ASP A 142 14.57 0.04 -8.53
CA ASP A 142 15.01 -0.13 -9.92
C ASP A 142 15.63 -1.49 -10.24
N TRP A 143 16.08 -2.24 -9.23
CA TRP A 143 16.57 -3.62 -9.39
C TRP A 143 15.58 -4.51 -10.14
N PHE A 144 14.29 -4.40 -9.79
CA PHE A 144 13.23 -5.22 -10.38
C PHE A 144 12.83 -4.81 -11.80
N LYS A 145 13.52 -3.84 -12.41
CA LYS A 145 13.35 -3.50 -13.83
C LYS A 145 14.13 -4.43 -14.76
N ALA A 146 15.01 -5.28 -14.23
CA ALA A 146 15.73 -6.25 -15.03
C ALA A 146 14.77 -7.20 -15.78
N LYS A 147 15.16 -7.61 -16.99
CA LYS A 147 14.29 -8.38 -17.92
C LYS A 147 13.78 -9.69 -17.32
N GLU A 148 14.55 -10.32 -16.45
CA GLU A 148 14.18 -11.56 -15.76
C GLU A 148 12.93 -11.43 -14.86
N TYR A 149 12.58 -10.22 -14.43
CA TYR A 149 11.36 -9.98 -13.63
C TYR A 149 10.11 -9.77 -14.49
N HIS A 150 10.21 -9.76 -15.82
CA HIS A 150 9.09 -9.48 -16.71
C HIS A 150 7.88 -10.38 -16.43
N ASP A 151 8.10 -11.69 -16.29
CA ASP A 151 7.03 -12.67 -16.11
C ASP A 151 6.34 -12.50 -14.74
N VAL A 152 7.10 -12.28 -13.67
CA VAL A 152 6.52 -12.08 -12.33
C VAL A 152 5.80 -10.74 -12.22
N LEU A 153 6.30 -9.68 -12.87
CA LEU A 153 5.60 -8.39 -12.96
C LEU A 153 4.30 -8.52 -13.76
N GLY A 154 4.31 -9.28 -14.86
CA GLY A 154 3.10 -9.62 -15.61
C GLY A 154 2.09 -10.40 -14.76
N TYR A 155 2.59 -11.37 -13.99
CA TYR A 155 1.78 -12.15 -13.06
C TYR A 155 1.11 -11.28 -11.99
N ILE A 156 1.85 -10.35 -11.36
CA ILE A 156 1.31 -9.41 -10.35
C ILE A 156 0.06 -8.69 -10.88
N HIS A 157 0.10 -8.15 -12.09
CA HIS A 157 -1.07 -7.50 -12.70
C HIS A 157 -2.19 -8.49 -13.02
N SER A 158 -1.85 -9.68 -13.55
CA SER A 158 -2.83 -10.70 -13.93
C SER A 158 -3.69 -11.18 -12.75
N VAL A 159 -3.16 -11.08 -11.54
CA VAL A 159 -3.85 -11.49 -10.33
C VAL A 159 -4.54 -10.35 -9.61
N ASN A 160 -4.66 -9.13 -10.15
CA ASN A 160 -5.18 -7.95 -9.45
C ASN A 160 -4.34 -7.55 -8.23
N CYS A 161 -3.03 -7.62 -8.36
CA CYS A 161 -2.10 -6.88 -7.52
C CYS A 161 -1.44 -5.79 -8.38
N HIS A 162 -0.78 -4.86 -7.72
CA HIS A 162 -0.16 -3.72 -8.36
C HIS A 162 1.30 -3.60 -7.98
N TYR A 163 2.07 -2.93 -8.82
CA TYR A 163 3.40 -2.47 -8.45
C TYR A 163 3.67 -1.08 -9.02
N VAL A 164 4.53 -0.35 -8.35
CA VAL A 164 5.10 0.92 -8.81
C VAL A 164 6.61 0.91 -8.55
N PHE A 165 7.36 1.68 -9.33
CA PHE A 165 8.81 1.80 -9.16
C PHE A 165 9.17 3.08 -8.43
N ASN A 166 9.82 2.95 -7.27
CA ASN A 166 10.32 3.98 -6.37
C ASN A 166 9.29 4.98 -5.86
N LYS A 167 8.18 5.23 -6.55
CA LYS A 167 7.23 6.29 -6.25
C LYS A 167 5.80 5.76 -6.20
N LEU A 168 5.12 5.95 -5.08
CA LEU A 168 3.70 5.65 -4.92
C LEU A 168 2.86 6.93 -5.09
N PRO A 169 2.06 7.07 -6.16
CA PRO A 169 1.25 8.26 -6.38
C PRO A 169 0.10 8.36 -5.36
N LEU A 170 -0.03 9.50 -4.67
CA LEU A 170 -1.13 9.73 -3.73
C LEU A 170 -2.52 9.65 -4.40
N PRO A 171 -2.74 10.21 -5.60
CA PRO A 171 -4.03 10.09 -6.28
C PRO A 171 -4.41 8.64 -6.62
N TRP A 172 -3.41 7.78 -6.86
CA TRP A 172 -3.65 6.36 -7.12
C TRP A 172 -4.23 5.66 -5.89
N LEU A 173 -3.78 6.03 -4.69
CA LEU A 173 -4.38 5.58 -3.41
C LEU A 173 -5.76 6.21 -3.16
N GLY A 174 -6.14 7.27 -3.87
CA GLY A 174 -7.33 8.07 -3.56
C GLY A 174 -7.10 9.10 -2.48
N LEU A 175 -5.84 9.43 -2.21
CA LEU A 175 -5.45 10.47 -1.29
C LEU A 175 -5.41 11.83 -2.03
N PRO A 176 -5.92 12.92 -1.42
CA PRO A 176 -5.89 14.24 -2.03
C PRO A 176 -4.47 14.78 -2.31
N THR A 177 -4.37 15.77 -3.18
CA THR A 177 -3.12 16.49 -3.43
C THR A 177 -3.36 17.98 -3.32
N ALA A 178 -2.33 18.72 -2.94
CA ALA A 178 -2.39 20.19 -2.84
C ALA A 178 -2.58 20.85 -4.19
#